data_AF-A0A936C6Q7-F1
#
_entry.id   AF-A0A936C6Q7-F1
#
_cell.length_a   1.000
_cell.length_b   1.000
_cell.length_c   1.000
_cell.angle_alpha   90.00
_cell.angle_beta   90.00
_cell.angle_gamma   90.00
#
_symmetry.space_group_name_H-M   'P 1'
#
loop_
_entity.id
_entity.type
_entity.pdbx_description
1 polymer ?
#
loop_
_entity_poly.entity_id
_entity_poly.type
_entity_poly.pdbx_seq_one_letter_code
_entity_poly.pdbx_strand_id
1 'polypeptide(L)'
;MTSVPLNVSVEIADTQDEPVAGLPLRITSASMARWEAPDSGVTGFTDARGVAELKVPGVVERTRVKRPTNFLSSLMARAETADRVVVAVELRYLDVPWLYVYELCRFGDGTMLMRGQDVRERDSAGRFVRSVPHDDRGWRFASMGGLVLSTPGFAVRSFDLSQDRVAEGQRLSWHLKLALRRDAAPLRR
;
A
#
# COMPACT_ATOMS: atom_id res chain seq x y z
N MET A 1 2.01 -6.87 -20.32
CA MET A 1 1.17 -6.45 -19.18
C MET A 1 0.09 -5.53 -19.72
N THR A 2 -1.17 -5.81 -19.41
CA THR A 2 -2.29 -4.95 -19.79
C THR A 2 -2.67 -4.11 -18.59
N SER A 3 -2.61 -2.78 -18.74
CA SER A 3 -3.08 -1.86 -17.70
C SER A 3 -4.60 -1.91 -17.62
N VAL A 4 -5.13 -1.98 -16.40
CA VAL A 4 -6.57 -1.95 -16.10
C VAL A 4 -6.85 -0.80 -15.14
N PRO A 5 -8.00 -0.11 -15.24
CA PRO A 5 -8.35 0.91 -14.25
C PRO A 5 -8.54 0.26 -12.88
N LEU A 6 -7.89 0.83 -11.86
CA LEU A 6 -8.01 0.44 -10.47
C LEU A 6 -8.59 1.62 -9.68
N ASN A 7 -9.80 1.46 -9.16
CA ASN A 7 -10.39 2.41 -8.22
C ASN A 7 -9.81 2.09 -6.84
N VAL A 8 -9.13 3.05 -6.21
CA VAL A 8 -8.55 2.87 -4.88
C VAL A 8 -9.22 3.79 -3.88
N SER A 9 -9.68 3.22 -2.78
CA SER A 9 -10.15 3.93 -1.60
C SER A 9 -9.11 3.78 -0.50
N VAL A 10 -8.49 4.88 -0.10
CA VAL A 10 -7.56 4.92 1.05
C VAL A 10 -8.30 5.52 2.23
N GLU A 11 -8.47 4.74 3.29
CA GLU A 11 -9.06 5.19 4.56
C GLU A 11 -7.93 5.35 5.59
N ILE A 12 -7.92 6.47 6.30
CA ILE A 12 -6.88 6.79 7.28
C ILE A 12 -7.52 7.20 8.59
N ALA A 13 -7.25 6.42 9.63
CA ALA A 13 -7.62 6.72 11.01
C ALA A 13 -6.38 6.81 11.89
N ASP A 14 -6.47 7.47 13.04
CA ASP A 14 -5.37 7.53 14.02
C ASP A 14 -5.40 6.34 15.01
N THR A 15 -4.57 6.41 16.04
CA THR A 15 -4.49 5.36 17.08
C THR A 15 -5.73 5.21 17.96
N GLN A 16 -6.64 6.19 17.93
CA GLN A 16 -7.93 6.18 18.64
C GLN A 16 -9.08 5.80 17.71
N ASP A 17 -8.78 5.35 16.48
CA ASP A 17 -9.75 5.07 15.43
C ASP A 17 -10.54 6.29 14.94
N GLU A 18 -10.02 7.50 15.19
CA GLU A 18 -10.61 8.75 14.69
C GLU A 18 -10.14 9.03 13.25
N PRO A 19 -11.05 9.48 12.35
CA PRO A 19 -10.71 9.75 10.96
C PRO A 19 -9.73 10.92 10.83
N VAL A 20 -8.71 10.75 9.97
CA VAL A 20 -7.70 11.79 9.70
C VAL A 20 -8.06 12.53 8.42
N ALA A 21 -8.77 13.65 8.55
CA ALA A 21 -9.19 14.49 7.42
C ALA A 21 -8.08 15.41 6.88
N GLY A 22 -8.19 15.81 5.61
CA GLY A 22 -7.33 16.80 4.97
C GLY A 22 -5.87 16.35 4.74
N LEU A 23 -5.58 15.06 4.89
CA LEU A 23 -4.24 14.53 4.72
C LEU A 23 -3.93 14.40 3.22
N PRO A 24 -2.90 15.11 2.70
CA PRO A 24 -2.48 14.94 1.32
C PRO A 24 -1.90 13.55 1.09
N LEU A 25 -2.26 12.95 -0.03
CA LEU A 25 -1.70 11.68 -0.47
C LEU A 25 -1.54 11.61 -1.98
N ARG A 26 -0.65 10.73 -2.42
CA ARG A 26 -0.47 10.36 -3.82
C ARG A 26 -0.50 8.85 -3.92
N ILE A 27 -1.17 8.31 -4.93
CA ILE A 27 -1.17 6.88 -5.17
C ILE A 27 -0.74 6.56 -6.59
N THR A 28 0.06 5.51 -6.73
CA THR A 28 0.55 5.01 -8.01
C THR A 28 0.59 3.48 -8.00
N SER A 29 0.58 2.88 -9.18
CA SER A 29 0.83 1.45 -9.34
C SER A 29 2.33 1.22 -9.42
N ALA A 30 2.89 0.46 -8.48
CA ALA A 30 4.33 0.15 -8.43
C ALA A 30 4.77 -0.89 -9.49
N SER A 31 3.86 -1.25 -10.39
CA SER A 31 4.15 -2.02 -11.61
C SER A 31 4.29 -1.13 -12.85
N MET A 32 4.07 0.20 -12.74
CA MET A 32 4.24 1.14 -13.85
C MET A 32 5.66 1.67 -13.94
N ALA A 33 6.10 2.09 -15.13
CA ALA A 33 7.39 2.74 -15.29
C ALA A 33 7.47 4.05 -14.48
N ARG A 34 8.62 4.31 -13.85
CA ARG A 34 8.92 5.54 -13.09
C ARG A 34 7.98 5.83 -11.92
N TRP A 35 7.38 4.80 -11.33
CA TRP A 35 6.47 4.94 -10.19
C TRP A 35 7.14 5.51 -8.92
N GLU A 36 8.48 5.45 -8.83
CA GLU A 36 9.23 6.10 -7.75
C GLU A 36 9.34 7.63 -7.92
N ALA A 37 8.99 8.19 -9.08
CA ALA A 37 9.07 9.62 -9.32
C ALA A 37 8.00 10.38 -8.51
N PRO A 38 8.33 11.57 -7.95
CA PRO A 38 7.43 12.33 -7.09
C PRO A 38 6.20 12.88 -7.81
N ASP A 39 6.24 12.96 -9.13
CA ASP A 39 5.16 13.43 -10.02
C ASP A 39 4.35 12.27 -10.63
N SER A 40 4.66 11.02 -10.30
CA SER A 40 3.95 9.85 -10.84
C SER A 40 2.64 9.55 -10.11
N GLY A 41 1.63 9.03 -10.80
CA GLY A 41 0.37 8.62 -10.16
C GLY A 41 -0.64 9.76 -10.00
N VAL A 42 -1.53 9.64 -9.02
CA VAL A 42 -2.67 10.55 -8.81
C VAL A 42 -2.65 11.07 -7.38
N THR A 43 -2.83 12.38 -7.21
CA THR A 43 -2.86 13.05 -5.92
C THR A 43 -4.29 13.30 -5.43
N GLY A 44 -4.45 13.41 -4.11
CA GLY A 44 -5.73 13.71 -3.48
C GLY A 44 -5.57 14.06 -2.01
N PHE A 45 -6.70 14.23 -1.33
CA PHE A 45 -6.78 14.51 0.10
C PHE A 45 -7.85 13.62 0.72
N THR A 46 -7.66 13.22 1.97
CA THR A 46 -8.71 12.56 2.74
C THR A 46 -9.86 13.53 3.05
N ASP A 47 -11.10 13.05 2.90
CA ASP A 47 -12.32 13.77 3.25
C ASP A 47 -12.53 13.85 4.77
N ALA A 48 -13.67 14.40 5.22
CA ALA A 48 -14.03 14.50 6.63
C ALA A 48 -14.16 13.14 7.35
N ARG A 49 -14.29 12.04 6.60
CA ARG A 49 -14.33 10.66 7.11
C ARG A 49 -12.95 9.99 7.06
N GLY A 50 -11.90 10.73 6.71
CA GLY A 50 -10.56 10.17 6.57
C GLY A 50 -10.37 9.35 5.29
N VAL A 51 -11.25 9.50 4.29
CA VAL A 51 -11.26 8.67 3.07
C VAL A 51 -10.83 9.49 1.85
N ALA A 52 -9.96 8.93 1.01
CA ALA A 52 -9.68 9.43 -0.33
C ALA A 52 -10.00 8.36 -1.38
N GLU A 53 -10.86 8.70 -2.32
CA GLU A 53 -11.19 7.84 -3.47
C GLU A 53 -10.47 8.35 -4.73
N LEU A 54 -9.60 7.52 -5.29
CA LEU A 54 -8.74 7.86 -6.42
C LEU A 54 -8.81 6.80 -7.50
N LYS A 55 -8.83 7.22 -8.76
CA LYS A 55 -8.75 6.31 -9.91
C LYS A 55 -7.33 6.32 -10.45
N VAL A 56 -6.64 5.19 -10.39
CA VAL A 56 -5.28 5.07 -10.91
C VAL A 56 -5.21 4.05 -12.05
N PRO A 57 -4.31 4.25 -13.02
CA PRO A 57 -3.91 3.16 -13.90
C PRO A 57 -3.25 2.07 -13.05
N GLY A 58 -3.85 0.87 -13.04
CA GLY A 58 -3.39 -0.27 -12.26
C GLY A 58 -2.86 -1.37 -13.17
N VAL A 59 -2.03 -2.24 -12.61
CA VAL A 59 -1.74 -3.54 -13.23
C VAL A 59 -2.19 -4.61 -12.25
N VAL A 60 -3.15 -5.41 -12.67
CA VAL A 60 -3.57 -6.61 -11.94
C VAL A 60 -2.97 -7.80 -12.67
N GLU A 61 -2.07 -8.50 -12.00
CA GLU A 61 -1.33 -9.62 -12.58
C GLU A 61 -1.83 -10.93 -12.01
N ARG A 62 -2.02 -11.95 -12.86
CA ARG A 62 -2.19 -13.31 -12.36
C ARG A 62 -0.81 -13.87 -11.99
N THR A 63 -0.67 -14.28 -10.74
CA THR A 63 0.55 -14.86 -10.19
C THR A 63 0.24 -16.19 -9.49
N ARG A 64 1.28 -16.90 -9.05
CA ARG A 64 1.16 -18.09 -8.20
C ARG A 64 1.80 -17.82 -6.84
N VAL A 65 1.01 -17.93 -5.78
CA VAL A 65 1.44 -17.62 -4.42
C VAL A 65 1.00 -18.75 -3.48
N LYS A 66 1.86 -19.12 -2.53
CA LYS A 66 1.49 -20.06 -1.46
C LYS A 66 0.66 -19.33 -0.41
N ARG A 67 -0.43 -19.93 0.05
CA ARG A 67 -1.18 -19.39 1.19
C ARG A 67 -0.31 -19.40 2.46
N PRO A 68 -0.45 -18.38 3.33
CA PRO A 68 0.06 -18.48 4.68
C PRO A 68 -0.68 -19.61 5.37
N THR A 69 0.05 -20.66 5.71
CA THR A 69 -0.45 -21.79 6.49
C THR A 69 0.59 -22.11 7.56
N ASN A 70 0.22 -22.90 8.56
CA ASN A 70 1.09 -23.31 9.64
C ASN A 70 2.36 -23.97 9.06
N PHE A 71 3.50 -23.91 9.78
CA PHE A 71 4.82 -24.28 9.27
C PHE A 71 4.87 -25.64 8.52
N LEU A 72 4.20 -26.67 9.06
CA LEU A 72 4.12 -28.00 8.43
C LEU A 72 3.27 -28.04 7.15
N SER A 73 2.19 -27.24 7.10
CA SER A 73 1.30 -27.16 5.93
C SER A 73 1.91 -26.32 4.80
N SER A 74 2.75 -25.33 5.12
CA SER A 74 3.37 -24.45 4.11
C SER A 74 4.42 -25.16 3.24
N LEU A 75 5.08 -26.18 3.80
CA LEU A 75 6.03 -27.05 3.10
C LEU A 75 5.33 -27.90 2.03
N MET A 76 4.12 -28.38 2.33
CA MET A 76 3.34 -29.26 1.45
C MET A 76 2.33 -28.51 0.56
N ALA A 77 1.98 -27.27 0.91
CA ALA A 77 1.01 -26.46 0.17
C ALA A 77 1.55 -26.07 -1.22
N ARG A 78 0.76 -26.34 -2.25
CA ARG A 78 1.03 -25.89 -3.62
C ARG A 78 0.76 -24.38 -3.72
N ALA A 79 1.51 -23.71 -4.59
CA ALA A 79 1.20 -22.34 -4.94
C ALA A 79 -0.12 -22.29 -5.73
N GLU A 80 -1.02 -21.41 -5.31
CA GLU A 80 -2.34 -21.21 -5.92
C GLU A 80 -2.31 -19.97 -6.80
N THR A 81 -3.19 -19.94 -7.81
CA THR A 81 -3.35 -18.76 -8.64
C THR A 81 -4.00 -17.64 -7.83
N ALA A 82 -3.43 -16.44 -7.90
CA ALA A 82 -3.94 -15.24 -7.26
C ALA A 82 -3.83 -14.04 -8.19
N ASP A 83 -4.74 -13.08 -8.04
CA ASP A 83 -4.64 -11.75 -8.65
C ASP A 83 -3.80 -10.85 -7.74
N ARG A 84 -2.72 -10.30 -8.29
CA ARG A 84 -1.73 -9.48 -7.59
C ARG A 84 -1.82 -8.03 -8.03
N VAL A 85 -1.75 -7.13 -7.06
CA VAL A 85 -1.60 -5.70 -7.25
C VAL A 85 -0.45 -5.20 -6.39
N VAL A 86 0.36 -4.30 -6.94
CA VAL A 86 1.35 -3.55 -6.17
C VAL A 86 1.00 -2.07 -6.25
N VAL A 87 0.57 -1.49 -5.13
CA VAL A 87 0.31 -0.05 -5.03
C VAL A 87 1.35 0.62 -4.17
N ALA A 88 1.64 1.87 -4.48
CA ALA A 88 2.45 2.73 -3.64
C ALA A 88 1.66 3.98 -3.26
N VAL A 89 1.59 4.26 -1.97
CA VAL A 89 0.89 5.43 -1.40
C VAL A 89 1.93 6.34 -0.77
N GLU A 90 2.02 7.58 -1.22
CA GLU A 90 2.81 8.61 -0.56
C GLU A 90 2.00 9.25 0.54
N LEU A 91 2.54 9.25 1.76
CA LEU A 91 1.94 9.91 2.91
C LEU A 91 3.01 10.70 3.66
N ARG A 92 2.59 11.77 4.33
CA ARG A 92 3.47 12.57 5.19
C ARG A 92 3.28 12.17 6.64
N TYR A 93 4.39 11.80 7.29
CA TYR A 93 4.45 11.53 8.71
C TYR A 93 5.46 12.48 9.33
N LEU A 94 5.04 13.27 10.33
CA LEU A 94 5.86 14.33 10.93
C LEU A 94 6.47 15.26 9.88
N ASP A 95 5.66 15.67 8.90
CA ASP A 95 6.02 16.48 7.73
C ASP A 95 6.99 15.86 6.73
N VAL A 96 7.49 14.65 7.00
CA VAL A 96 8.38 13.91 6.10
C VAL A 96 7.56 13.01 5.16
N PRO A 97 7.71 13.14 3.82
CA PRO A 97 7.04 12.27 2.87
C PRO A 97 7.77 10.93 2.73
N TRP A 98 7.02 9.83 2.88
CA TRP A 98 7.48 8.48 2.56
C TRP A 98 6.53 7.82 1.56
N LEU A 99 7.08 6.91 0.76
CA LEU A 99 6.29 6.11 -0.18
C LEU A 99 6.15 4.69 0.36
N TYR A 100 4.92 4.33 0.73
CA TYR A 100 4.56 3.03 1.29
C TYR A 100 4.11 2.12 0.15
N VAL A 101 4.81 1.02 -0.05
CA VAL A 101 4.58 0.08 -1.15
C VAL A 101 3.97 -1.20 -0.59
N TYR A 102 2.79 -1.54 -1.08
CA TYR A 102 2.03 -2.70 -0.63
C TYR A 102 1.87 -3.69 -1.78
N GLU A 103 2.32 -4.92 -1.55
CA GLU A 103 2.05 -6.04 -2.46
C GLU A 103 0.89 -6.87 -1.93
N LEU A 104 -0.24 -6.83 -2.63
CA LEU A 104 -1.50 -7.44 -2.24
C LEU A 104 -1.89 -8.53 -3.24
N CYS A 105 -2.43 -9.62 -2.73
CA CYS A 105 -2.92 -10.74 -3.51
C CYS A 105 -4.34 -11.12 -3.09
N ARG A 106 -5.16 -11.46 -4.08
CA ARG A 106 -6.50 -12.02 -3.95
C ARG A 106 -6.53 -13.42 -4.54
N PHE A 107 -6.90 -14.42 -3.75
CA PHE A 107 -7.14 -15.77 -4.25
C PHE A 107 -8.54 -15.88 -4.88
N GLY A 108 -8.75 -16.92 -5.69
CA GLY A 108 -10.02 -17.13 -6.40
C GLY A 108 -11.25 -17.28 -5.48
N ASP A 109 -11.05 -17.73 -4.25
CA ASP A 109 -12.09 -17.85 -3.21
C ASP A 109 -12.35 -16.54 -2.45
N GLY A 110 -11.65 -15.46 -2.79
CA GLY A 110 -11.75 -14.16 -2.11
C GLY A 110 -10.80 -13.98 -0.92
N THR A 111 -9.99 -14.99 -0.57
CA THR A 111 -8.97 -14.84 0.48
C THR A 111 -7.96 -13.75 0.10
N MET A 112 -7.60 -12.91 1.06
CA MET A 112 -6.64 -11.81 0.90
C MET A 112 -5.29 -12.14 1.53
N LEU A 113 -4.21 -11.68 0.90
CA LEU A 113 -2.85 -11.81 1.39
C LEU A 113 -2.02 -10.57 1.08
N MET A 114 -1.40 -9.98 2.11
CA MET A 114 -0.34 -8.99 1.94
C MET A 114 1.00 -9.72 1.95
N ARG A 115 1.71 -9.71 0.81
CA ARG A 115 3.01 -10.39 0.69
C ARG A 115 4.14 -9.61 1.33
N GLY A 116 4.00 -8.29 1.42
CA GLY A 116 5.00 -7.44 2.03
C GLY A 116 4.59 -5.97 2.01
N GLN A 117 5.29 -5.23 2.86
CA GLN A 117 5.31 -3.77 2.91
C GLN A 117 6.77 -3.33 2.73
N ASP A 118 7.01 -2.40 1.81
CA ASP A 118 8.27 -1.66 1.69
C ASP A 118 7.96 -0.18 1.96
N VAL A 119 8.94 0.56 2.49
CA VAL A 119 8.83 2.00 2.71
C VAL A 119 10.03 2.64 2.07
N ARG A 120 9.81 3.66 1.24
CA ARG A 120 10.87 4.33 0.51
C ARG A 120 10.99 5.79 0.88
N GLU A 121 12.22 6.23 1.07
CA GLU A 121 12.62 7.62 1.25
C GLU A 121 13.06 8.24 -0.08
N ARG A 122 12.97 9.57 -0.14
CA ARG A 122 13.46 10.34 -1.28
C ARG A 122 14.99 10.32 -1.35
N ASP A 123 15.53 10.24 -2.56
CA ASP A 123 16.91 10.58 -2.87
C ASP A 123 17.08 12.11 -2.99
N SER A 124 18.30 12.57 -3.29
CA SER A 124 18.60 13.99 -3.50
C SER A 124 17.90 14.59 -4.72
N ALA A 125 17.38 13.77 -5.63
CA ALA A 125 16.56 14.20 -6.78
C ALA A 125 15.05 14.15 -6.46
N GLY A 126 14.66 13.85 -5.22
CA GLY A 126 13.27 13.78 -4.79
C GLY A 126 12.55 12.47 -5.15
N ARG A 127 13.25 11.47 -5.71
CA ARG A 127 12.65 10.19 -6.11
C ARG A 127 12.68 9.19 -4.96
N PHE A 128 11.62 8.41 -4.80
CA PHE A 128 11.46 7.42 -3.73
C PHE A 128 12.17 6.11 -4.04
N VAL A 129 13.51 6.12 -4.06
CA VAL A 129 14.33 4.96 -4.45
C VAL A 129 15.09 4.32 -3.28
N ARG A 130 15.11 4.96 -2.11
CA ARG A 130 15.84 4.45 -0.94
C ARG A 130 14.91 3.62 -0.06
N SER A 131 14.98 2.30 -0.14
CA SER A 131 14.24 1.44 0.79
C SER A 131 14.72 1.66 2.23
N VAL A 132 13.76 1.76 3.14
CA VAL A 132 13.98 1.92 4.58
C VAL A 132 14.27 0.54 5.15
N PRO A 133 15.46 0.32 5.75
CA PRO A 133 15.77 -0.96 6.38
C PRO A 133 14.82 -1.26 7.54
N HIS A 134 14.42 -2.52 7.64
CA HIS A 134 13.60 -3.03 8.73
C HIS A 134 14.21 -4.32 9.27
N ASP A 135 14.44 -4.37 10.58
CA ASP A 135 14.91 -5.54 11.32
C ASP A 135 14.12 -5.71 12.63
N ASP A 136 14.53 -6.64 13.49
CA ASP A 136 13.86 -6.92 14.77
C ASP A 136 13.81 -5.70 15.72
N ARG A 137 14.63 -4.67 15.48
CA ARG A 137 14.64 -3.41 16.25
C ARG A 137 13.67 -2.37 15.69
N GLY A 138 13.19 -2.56 14.47
CA GLY A 138 12.22 -1.69 13.80
C GLY A 138 12.74 -1.10 12.48
N TRP A 139 12.08 -0.05 12.04
CA TRP A 139 12.33 0.66 10.79
C TRP A 139 13.33 1.79 10.99
N ARG A 140 14.41 1.83 10.20
CA ARG A 140 15.48 2.81 10.34
C ARG A 140 15.39 3.92 9.29
N PHE A 141 14.95 5.10 9.70
CA PHE A 141 14.68 6.23 8.80
C PHE A 141 15.85 7.23 8.75
N ALA A 142 16.52 7.34 7.61
CA ALA A 142 17.62 8.29 7.45
C ALA A 142 17.11 9.74 7.43
N SER A 143 15.92 9.97 6.86
CA SER A 143 15.24 11.28 6.86
C SER A 143 14.91 11.81 8.26
N MET A 144 14.86 10.92 9.26
CA MET A 144 14.61 11.24 10.67
C MET A 144 15.91 11.20 11.50
N GLY A 145 17.07 11.42 10.88
CA GLY A 145 18.36 11.39 11.57
C GLY A 145 18.80 9.98 12.00
N GLY A 146 18.30 8.94 11.32
CA GLY A 146 18.60 7.54 11.65
C GLY A 146 17.73 6.96 12.78
N LEU A 147 16.65 7.65 13.17
CA LEU A 147 15.70 7.18 14.17
C LEU A 147 15.13 5.81 13.80
N VAL A 148 15.01 4.95 14.82
CA VAL A 148 14.38 3.63 14.70
C VAL A 148 12.97 3.70 15.26
N LEU A 149 11.99 3.34 14.44
CA LEU A 149 10.57 3.32 14.79
C LEU A 149 10.03 1.89 14.77
N SER A 150 9.17 1.55 15.72
CA SER A 150 8.49 0.24 15.73
C SER A 150 7.51 0.09 14.55
N THR A 151 6.87 1.18 14.14
CA THR A 151 6.03 1.26 12.96
C THR A 151 6.53 2.36 12.03
N PRO A 152 6.31 2.26 10.72
CA PRO A 152 6.76 3.28 9.79
C PRO A 152 5.80 4.49 9.75
N GLY A 153 5.19 4.89 10.86
CA GLY A 153 4.25 6.02 10.94
C GLY A 153 2.84 5.73 10.41
N PHE A 154 2.69 4.87 9.39
CA PHE A 154 1.40 4.34 8.95
C PHE A 154 1.45 2.81 8.84
N ALA A 155 0.46 2.13 9.42
CA ALA A 155 0.34 0.68 9.42
C ALA A 155 -0.95 0.23 8.73
N VAL A 156 -0.91 -0.88 7.99
CA VAL A 156 -2.11 -1.45 7.37
C VAL A 156 -3.02 -2.04 8.44
N ARG A 157 -4.28 -1.61 8.49
CA ARG A 157 -5.33 -2.21 9.34
C ARG A 157 -6.07 -3.31 8.61
N SER A 158 -6.49 -3.02 7.39
CA SER A 158 -7.22 -3.95 6.54
C SER A 158 -7.05 -3.54 5.08
N PHE A 159 -7.31 -4.50 4.20
CA PHE A 159 -7.37 -4.25 2.76
C PHE A 159 -8.34 -5.23 2.12
N ASP A 160 -8.96 -4.81 1.03
CA ASP A 160 -9.83 -5.64 0.21
C ASP A 160 -9.56 -5.34 -1.26
N LEU A 161 -9.32 -6.38 -2.05
CA LEU A 161 -9.27 -6.28 -3.50
C LEU A 161 -10.50 -6.99 -4.05
N SER A 162 -11.37 -6.23 -4.72
CA SER A 162 -12.60 -6.72 -5.30
C SER A 162 -12.68 -6.37 -6.78
N GLN A 163 -13.54 -7.11 -7.47
CA GLN A 163 -13.76 -6.97 -8.90
C GLN A 163 -15.26 -6.88 -9.12
N ASP A 164 -15.69 -5.80 -9.78
CA ASP A 164 -17.08 -5.66 -10.16
C ASP A 164 -17.41 -6.59 -11.32
N ARG A 165 -18.53 -7.32 -11.20
CA ARG A 165 -19.13 -7.99 -12.36
C ARG A 165 -19.79 -6.93 -13.21
N VAL A 166 -19.09 -6.51 -14.25
CA VAL A 166 -19.67 -5.62 -15.26
C VAL A 166 -20.42 -6.46 -16.30
N ALA A 167 -21.53 -5.95 -16.83
CA ALA A 167 -22.35 -6.62 -17.83
C ALA A 167 -21.53 -7.12 -19.03
N GLU A 168 -21.98 -8.18 -19.70
CA GLU A 168 -21.29 -8.77 -20.86
C GLU A 168 -20.84 -7.68 -21.86
N GLY A 169 -19.53 -7.66 -22.16
CA GLY A 169 -18.92 -6.71 -23.09
C GLY A 169 -18.27 -5.48 -22.44
N GLN A 170 -18.40 -5.26 -21.13
CA GLN A 170 -17.69 -4.17 -20.45
C GLN A 170 -16.37 -4.64 -19.82
N ARG A 171 -15.36 -3.76 -19.81
CA ARG A 171 -14.06 -4.02 -19.17
C ARG A 171 -14.26 -4.18 -17.66
N LEU A 172 -13.67 -5.22 -17.10
CA LEU A 172 -13.60 -5.48 -15.66
C LEU A 172 -13.07 -4.24 -14.91
N SER A 173 -13.76 -3.84 -13.84
CA SER A 173 -13.30 -2.78 -12.94
C SER A 173 -12.80 -3.40 -11.63
N TRP A 174 -11.61 -2.99 -11.21
CA TRP A 174 -11.01 -3.44 -9.96
C TRP A 174 -11.13 -2.34 -8.90
N HIS A 175 -11.40 -2.77 -7.67
CA HIS A 175 -11.55 -1.90 -6.52
C HIS A 175 -10.58 -2.37 -5.44
N LEU A 176 -9.74 -1.46 -4.96
CA LEU A 176 -8.87 -1.69 -3.81
C LEU A 176 -9.33 -0.77 -2.68
N LYS A 177 -9.71 -1.35 -1.54
CA LYS A 177 -9.84 -0.62 -0.29
C LYS A 177 -8.60 -0.87 0.54
N LEU A 178 -7.98 0.19 1.04
CA LEU A 178 -6.81 0.13 1.90
C LEU A 178 -7.04 1.01 3.13
N ALA A 179 -7.20 0.39 4.29
CA ALA A 179 -7.34 1.10 5.55
C ALA A 179 -5.99 1.15 6.27
N LEU A 180 -5.54 2.35 6.61
CA LEU A 180 -4.28 2.63 7.27
C LEU A 180 -4.53 3.28 8.63
N ARG A 181 -3.73 2.90 9.61
CA ARG A 181 -3.64 3.58 10.90
C ARG A 181 -2.43 4.49 10.91
N ARG A 182 -2.63 5.77 11.16
CA ARG A 182 -1.56 6.72 11.48
C ARG A 182 -1.14 6.51 12.93
N ASP A 183 0.14 6.23 13.15
CA ASP A 183 0.70 6.08 14.49
C ASP A 183 0.90 7.44 15.16
N ALA A 184 0.95 7.43 16.49
CA ALA A 184 1.29 8.62 17.27
C ALA A 184 2.75 9.02 17.00
N ALA A 185 3.09 10.29 17.21
CA ALA A 185 4.49 10.72 17.15
C ALA A 185 5.32 9.95 18.19
N PRO A 186 6.53 9.47 17.85
CA PRO A 186 7.39 8.81 18.82
C PRO A 186 7.77 9.80 19.92
N LEU A 187 7.77 9.33 21.16
CA LEU A 187 8.32 10.08 22.29
C LEU A 187 9.84 10.23 22.06
N ARG A 188 10.30 11.46 21.82
CA ARG A 188 11.74 11.76 21.82
C ARG A 188 12.23 11.60 23.26
N ARG A 189 13.14 10.65 23.50
CA ARG A 189 13.88 10.53 24.76
C ARG A 189 15.14 11.38 24.71
#